data_AF-A0A851IRV7-F1
#
_entry.id   AF-A0A851IRV7-F1
#
_cell.length_a   1.000
_cell.length_b   1.000
_cell.length_c   1.000
_cell.angle_alpha   90.00
_cell.angle_beta   90.00
_cell.angle_gamma   90.00
#
_symmetry.space_group_name_H-M   'P 1'
#
loop_
_entity.id
_entity.type
_entity.pdbx_description
1 polymer ?
#
loop_
_entity_poly.entity_id
_entity_poly.type
_entity_poly.pdbx_seq_one_letter_code
_entity_poly.pdbx_strand_id
1 'polypeptide(L)'
;MYSSKDLKKEVYKLGEVAKFVGVTNGTLRRWENLGKVKFSKTDYGTRSLTKDKLIELLKANNLWSDEIECLQKKDVIYCRVSSHDQKKHGDLDRQIQFLIKTNNDLINPVILSEVGSGLNDKRKQFQKLLRMVLNNEVSRIFITYEDRLTRFGFEYLRTMCEMHETKIIVVKDVDVKKSIEQELMEDIMSLMASFSGKLYGIRSKKNKITEKKGKIDGNKGNKKIVTEHLKELRTVDELEDLIGKEKLAQFFVEHYLEKVKEDLLEPDFDTEDIMK
;
A
#
# COMPACT_ATOMS: atom_id res chain seq x y z
N MET A 1 0.03 -23.92 -26.18
CA MET A 1 0.65 -23.16 -25.07
C MET A 1 -0.41 -22.91 -24.01
N TYR A 2 -0.02 -22.88 -22.73
CA TYR A 2 -0.89 -22.71 -21.57
C TYR A 2 -0.74 -21.32 -20.93
N SER A 3 -1.71 -20.97 -20.09
CA SER A 3 -1.80 -19.72 -19.34
C SER A 3 -2.34 -19.94 -17.92
N SER A 4 -2.34 -18.89 -17.09
CA SER A 4 -2.77 -18.98 -15.69
C SER A 4 -4.23 -19.45 -15.51
N LYS A 5 -5.13 -19.13 -16.45
CA LYS A 5 -6.53 -19.61 -16.45
C LYS A 5 -6.68 -21.12 -16.66
N ASP A 6 -5.72 -21.77 -17.31
CA ASP A 6 -5.75 -23.21 -17.56
C ASP A 6 -5.42 -24.00 -16.28
N LEU A 7 -4.71 -23.37 -15.34
CA LEU A 7 -4.32 -23.94 -14.07
C LEU A 7 -5.28 -23.53 -12.93
N LYS A 8 -6.34 -24.31 -12.74
CA LYS A 8 -7.41 -24.09 -11.75
C LYS A 8 -7.13 -24.61 -10.33
N LYS A 9 -6.17 -25.52 -10.16
CA LYS A 9 -5.81 -26.15 -8.88
C LYS A 9 -4.50 -25.56 -8.34
N GLU A 10 -4.36 -25.55 -7.01
CA GLU A 10 -3.11 -25.20 -6.32
C GLU A 10 -2.04 -26.30 -6.40
N VAL A 11 -2.47 -27.56 -6.49
CA VAL A 11 -1.60 -28.73 -6.53
C VAL A 11 -2.06 -29.71 -7.61
N TYR A 12 -1.11 -30.19 -8.40
CA TYR A 12 -1.33 -31.15 -9.49
C TYR A 12 -0.62 -32.46 -9.22
N LYS A 13 -1.27 -33.57 -9.52
CA LYS A 13 -0.66 -34.92 -9.45
C LYS A 13 0.25 -35.15 -10.66
N LEU A 14 1.18 -36.09 -10.53
CA LEU A 14 2.12 -36.47 -11.60
C LEU A 14 1.44 -36.70 -12.96
N GLY A 15 0.29 -37.39 -12.98
CA GLY A 15 -0.45 -37.67 -14.21
C GLY A 15 -1.14 -36.44 -14.83
N GLU A 16 -1.45 -35.42 -14.05
CA GLU A 16 -1.98 -34.15 -14.56
C GLU A 16 -0.85 -33.30 -15.14
N VAL A 17 0.28 -33.22 -14.43
CA VAL A 17 1.50 -32.57 -14.92
C VAL A 17 1.96 -33.17 -16.25
N ALA A 18 1.93 -34.51 -16.37
CA ALA A 18 2.27 -35.23 -17.60
C ALA A 18 1.40 -34.78 -18.79
N LYS A 19 0.11 -34.56 -18.57
CA LYS A 19 -0.82 -34.08 -19.61
C LYS A 19 -0.51 -32.65 -20.04
N PHE A 20 -0.20 -31.75 -19.10
CA PHE A 20 0.16 -30.37 -19.43
C PHE A 20 1.47 -30.29 -20.22
N VAL A 21 2.45 -31.12 -19.90
CA VAL A 21 3.76 -31.09 -20.59
C VAL A 21 3.75 -31.92 -21.88
N GLY A 22 2.76 -32.80 -22.07
CA GLY A 22 2.68 -33.68 -23.23
C GLY A 22 3.66 -34.86 -23.17
N VAL A 23 4.06 -35.30 -21.97
CA VAL A 23 5.02 -36.40 -21.76
C VAL A 23 4.43 -37.53 -20.95
N THR A 24 5.08 -38.70 -20.94
CA THR A 24 4.67 -39.83 -20.11
C THR A 24 5.08 -39.65 -18.64
N ASN A 25 4.34 -40.28 -17.71
CA ASN A 25 4.68 -40.30 -16.28
C ASN A 25 6.11 -40.79 -16.01
N GLY A 26 6.60 -41.75 -16.79
CA GLY A 26 7.97 -42.26 -16.68
C GLY A 26 9.04 -41.23 -17.05
N THR A 27 8.73 -40.34 -18.00
CA THR A 27 9.64 -39.25 -18.40
C THR A 27 9.76 -38.21 -17.29
N LEU A 28 8.65 -37.85 -16.63
CA LEU A 28 8.71 -36.95 -15.47
C LEU A 28 9.50 -37.55 -14.29
N ARG A 29 9.39 -38.87 -14.05
CA ARG A 29 10.21 -39.55 -13.03
C ARG A 29 11.71 -39.52 -13.36
N ARG A 30 12.06 -39.67 -14.65
CA ARG A 30 13.46 -39.51 -15.10
C ARG A 30 13.95 -38.08 -14.90
N TRP A 31 13.12 -37.09 -15.21
CA TRP A 31 13.46 -35.67 -14.99
C TRP A 31 13.66 -35.34 -13.52
N GLU A 32 12.89 -35.97 -12.63
CA GLU A 32 13.11 -35.88 -11.18
C GLU A 32 14.48 -36.45 -10.78
N ASN A 33 14.83 -37.65 -11.25
CA ASN A 33 16.12 -38.28 -10.96
C ASN A 33 17.31 -37.48 -11.54
N LEU A 34 17.10 -36.80 -12.67
CA LEU A 34 18.08 -35.92 -13.31
C LEU A 34 18.13 -34.51 -12.66
N GLY A 35 17.32 -34.24 -11.64
CA GLY A 35 17.27 -32.94 -10.97
C GLY A 35 16.61 -31.81 -11.76
N LYS A 36 15.98 -32.11 -12.91
CA LYS A 36 15.31 -31.10 -13.75
C LYS A 36 13.99 -30.60 -13.15
N VAL A 37 13.34 -31.42 -12.32
CA VAL A 37 12.04 -31.12 -11.69
C VAL A 37 12.00 -31.72 -10.29
N LYS A 38 11.58 -30.94 -9.29
CA LYS A 38 11.44 -31.46 -7.92
C LYS A 38 9.97 -31.57 -7.52
N PHE A 39 9.49 -32.81 -7.38
CA PHE A 39 8.13 -33.08 -6.92
C PHE A 39 8.07 -33.14 -5.39
N SER A 40 6.98 -32.61 -4.81
CA SER A 40 6.63 -32.90 -3.42
C SER A 40 6.00 -34.28 -3.32
N LYS A 41 6.18 -34.96 -2.20
CA LYS A 41 5.51 -36.23 -1.91
C LYS A 41 4.53 -36.02 -0.76
N THR A 42 3.31 -36.50 -0.92
CA THR A 42 2.36 -36.63 0.20
C THR A 42 2.80 -37.77 1.12
N ASP A 43 2.25 -37.87 2.33
CA ASP A 43 2.56 -38.94 3.29
C ASP A 43 2.38 -40.35 2.70
N TYR A 44 1.45 -40.50 1.75
CA TYR A 44 1.21 -41.72 0.99
C TYR A 44 2.15 -41.93 -0.21
N GLY A 45 3.26 -41.18 -0.32
CA GLY A 45 4.27 -41.29 -1.38
C GLY A 45 3.82 -40.81 -2.76
N THR A 46 2.64 -40.19 -2.87
CA THR A 46 2.13 -39.67 -4.14
C THR A 46 2.87 -38.39 -4.53
N ARG A 47 3.39 -38.35 -5.76
CA ARG A 47 4.08 -37.17 -6.31
C ARG A 47 3.09 -36.11 -6.74
N SER A 48 3.30 -34.90 -6.26
CA SER A 48 2.57 -33.71 -6.62
C SER A 48 3.51 -32.54 -6.92
N LEU A 49 2.99 -31.56 -7.63
CA LEU A 49 3.67 -30.32 -7.96
C LEU A 49 2.74 -29.15 -7.65
N THR A 50 3.26 -28.10 -7.02
CA THR A 50 2.49 -26.86 -6.80
C THR A 50 2.27 -26.13 -8.12
N LYS A 51 1.24 -25.29 -8.19
CA LYS A 51 0.91 -24.48 -9.35
C LYS A 51 2.13 -23.69 -9.85
N ASP A 52 2.84 -23.01 -8.96
CA ASP A 52 3.99 -22.17 -9.33
C ASP A 52 5.11 -22.98 -10.00
N LYS A 53 5.45 -24.14 -9.44
CA LYS A 53 6.47 -25.05 -10.00
C LYS A 53 6.03 -25.66 -11.34
N LEU A 54 4.73 -25.87 -11.53
CA LEU A 54 4.20 -26.30 -12.83
C LEU A 54 4.33 -25.18 -13.88
N ILE A 55 4.09 -23.93 -13.50
CA ILE A 55 4.29 -22.78 -14.38
C ILE A 55 5.76 -22.66 -14.77
N GLU A 56 6.69 -22.74 -13.81
CA GLU A 56 8.13 -22.77 -14.06
C GLU A 56 8.52 -23.87 -15.06
N LEU A 57 7.98 -25.08 -14.88
CA LEU A 57 8.20 -26.20 -15.78
C LEU A 57 7.70 -25.93 -17.20
N LEU A 58 6.50 -25.35 -17.32
CA LEU A 58 5.91 -25.04 -18.62
C LEU A 58 6.68 -23.92 -19.33
N LYS A 59 7.13 -22.89 -18.59
CA LYS A 59 8.02 -21.84 -19.09
C LYS A 59 9.34 -22.43 -19.60
N ALA A 60 9.99 -23.30 -18.82
CA ALA A 60 11.24 -23.96 -19.20
C ALA A 60 11.12 -24.87 -20.44
N ASN A 61 9.92 -25.34 -20.77
CA ASN A 61 9.67 -26.17 -21.96
C ASN A 61 9.05 -25.38 -23.13
N ASN A 62 9.01 -24.03 -23.06
CA ASN A 62 8.36 -23.16 -24.07
C ASN A 62 6.88 -23.51 -24.33
N LEU A 63 6.22 -24.10 -23.33
CA LEU A 63 4.80 -24.47 -23.38
C LEU A 63 3.90 -23.41 -22.72
N TRP A 64 4.51 -22.38 -22.14
CA TRP A 64 3.84 -21.21 -21.57
C TRP A 64 3.80 -20.06 -22.57
N SER A 65 2.69 -19.34 -22.65
CA SER A 65 2.58 -18.13 -23.47
C SER A 65 2.50 -16.91 -22.57
N ASP A 66 3.59 -16.15 -22.50
CA ASP A 66 3.64 -14.87 -21.78
C ASP A 66 2.70 -13.83 -22.42
N GLU A 67 2.46 -13.93 -23.73
CA GLU A 67 1.50 -13.08 -24.46
C GLU A 67 0.06 -13.34 -24.03
N ILE A 68 -0.32 -14.61 -23.82
CA ILE A 68 -1.66 -14.93 -23.31
C ILE A 68 -1.77 -14.55 -21.83
N GLU A 69 -0.70 -14.66 -21.06
CA GLU A 69 -0.69 -14.24 -19.65
C GLU A 69 -0.81 -12.71 -19.50
N CYS A 70 -0.11 -11.92 -20.31
CA CYS A 70 -0.23 -10.47 -20.29
C CYS A 70 -1.60 -9.98 -20.78
N LEU A 71 -2.21 -10.68 -21.76
CA LEU A 71 -3.61 -10.46 -22.17
C LEU A 71 -4.64 -10.86 -21.09
N GLN A 72 -4.23 -11.64 -20.08
CA GLN A 72 -5.10 -11.99 -18.95
C GLN A 72 -4.97 -11.03 -17.77
N LYS A 73 -3.78 -10.45 -17.59
CA LYS A 73 -3.58 -9.37 -16.62
C LYS A 73 -4.36 -8.12 -17.08
N LYS A 74 -4.72 -7.29 -16.11
CA LYS A 74 -5.56 -6.10 -16.31
C LYS A 74 -4.74 -4.85 -16.12
N ASP A 75 -5.02 -3.83 -16.92
CA ASP A 75 -4.59 -2.48 -16.62
C ASP A 75 -5.58 -1.84 -15.66
N VAL A 76 -5.09 -1.28 -14.57
CA VAL A 76 -5.91 -0.61 -13.58
C VAL A 76 -5.70 0.88 -13.66
N ILE A 77 -6.78 1.63 -13.86
CA ILE A 77 -6.80 3.09 -13.72
C ILE A 77 -7.26 3.38 -12.30
N TYR A 78 -6.38 3.96 -11.49
CA TYR A 78 -6.68 4.29 -10.11
C TYR A 78 -6.76 5.80 -9.91
N CYS A 79 -7.94 6.29 -9.51
CA CYS A 79 -8.21 7.71 -9.30
C CYS A 79 -8.73 7.98 -7.88
N ARG A 80 -8.27 9.08 -7.28
CA ARG A 80 -8.66 9.48 -5.92
C ARG A 80 -8.84 10.99 -5.81
N VAL A 81 -9.88 11.36 -5.07
CA VAL A 81 -10.07 12.72 -4.53
C VAL A 81 -10.22 12.64 -3.02
N SER A 82 -9.83 13.69 -2.29
CA SER A 82 -9.90 13.70 -0.82
C SER A 82 -11.30 13.98 -0.29
N SER A 83 -12.06 14.82 -0.98
CA SER A 83 -13.36 15.31 -0.52
C SER A 83 -14.51 14.90 -1.45
N HIS A 84 -15.71 14.85 -0.88
CA HIS A 84 -16.92 14.57 -1.65
C HIS A 84 -17.31 15.75 -2.55
N ASP A 85 -16.86 16.96 -2.22
CA ASP A 85 -17.15 18.15 -3.02
C ASP A 85 -16.28 18.18 -4.29
N GLN A 86 -15.02 17.76 -4.22
CA GLN A 86 -14.18 17.52 -5.42
C GLN A 86 -14.83 16.50 -6.38
N LYS A 87 -15.47 15.45 -5.82
CA LYS A 87 -16.25 14.50 -6.63
C LYS A 87 -17.45 15.19 -7.30
N LYS A 88 -18.20 16.04 -6.59
CA LYS A 88 -19.35 16.78 -7.16
C LYS A 88 -18.92 17.77 -8.24
N HIS A 89 -17.74 18.38 -8.10
CA HIS A 89 -17.15 19.27 -9.10
C HIS A 89 -16.61 18.53 -10.34
N GLY A 90 -16.67 17.19 -10.34
CA GLY A 90 -16.30 16.35 -11.47
C GLY A 90 -14.81 16.09 -11.59
N ASP A 91 -14.00 16.41 -10.57
CA ASP A 91 -12.54 16.24 -10.63
C ASP A 91 -12.15 14.78 -10.76
N LEU A 92 -12.89 13.89 -10.10
CA LEU A 92 -12.67 12.44 -10.19
C LEU A 92 -12.94 11.93 -11.61
N ASP A 93 -14.03 12.38 -12.24
CA ASP A 93 -14.38 11.98 -13.61
C ASP A 93 -13.41 12.55 -14.63
N ARG A 94 -12.94 13.79 -14.43
CA ARG A 94 -11.88 14.40 -15.25
C ARG A 94 -10.59 13.59 -15.20
N GLN A 95 -10.14 13.18 -14.01
CA GLN A 95 -8.95 12.32 -13.87
C GLN A 95 -9.10 10.99 -14.62
N ILE A 96 -10.25 10.35 -14.50
CA ILE A 96 -10.54 9.08 -15.22
C ILE A 96 -10.47 9.31 -16.73
N GLN A 97 -11.16 10.33 -17.23
CA GLN A 97 -11.20 10.65 -18.66
C GLN A 97 -9.82 11.04 -19.21
N PHE A 98 -9.03 11.79 -18.44
CA PHE A 98 -7.66 12.14 -18.79
C PHE A 98 -6.78 10.89 -18.95
N LEU A 99 -6.84 9.95 -18.00
CA LEU A 99 -6.05 8.72 -18.05
C LEU A 99 -6.49 7.80 -19.19
N ILE A 100 -7.79 7.72 -19.48
CA ILE A 100 -8.31 6.94 -20.62
C ILE A 100 -7.86 7.55 -21.95
N LYS A 101 -7.98 8.87 -22.12
CA LYS A 101 -7.63 9.55 -23.38
C LYS A 101 -6.14 9.58 -23.67
N THR A 102 -5.33 9.64 -22.62
CA THR A 102 -3.87 9.72 -22.78
C THR A 102 -3.24 8.36 -23.08
N ASN A 103 -3.90 7.26 -22.67
CA ASN A 103 -3.38 5.90 -22.85
C ASN A 103 -4.29 5.11 -23.81
N ASN A 104 -3.91 5.05 -25.08
CA ASN A 104 -4.68 4.35 -26.12
C ASN A 104 -4.41 2.83 -26.19
N ASP A 105 -3.42 2.34 -25.43
CA ASP A 105 -2.93 0.96 -25.44
C ASP A 105 -3.37 0.16 -24.21
N LEU A 106 -4.48 0.55 -23.57
CA LEU A 106 -5.00 -0.12 -22.37
C LEU A 106 -5.53 -1.53 -22.69
N ILE A 107 -5.10 -2.51 -21.89
CA ILE A 107 -5.48 -3.92 -21.98
C ILE A 107 -6.41 -4.26 -20.81
N ASN A 108 -7.64 -4.69 -21.11
CA ASN A 108 -8.67 -5.03 -20.11
C ASN A 108 -8.80 -3.99 -18.97
N PRO A 109 -9.08 -2.72 -19.29
CA PRO A 109 -9.03 -1.65 -18.30
C PRO A 109 -10.06 -1.85 -17.18
N VAL A 110 -9.60 -1.74 -15.94
CA VAL A 110 -10.43 -1.69 -14.73
C VAL A 110 -10.27 -0.33 -14.07
N ILE A 111 -11.37 0.38 -13.91
CA ILE A 111 -11.37 1.69 -13.26
C ILE A 111 -11.68 1.52 -11.77
N LEU A 112 -10.77 1.97 -10.93
CA LEU A 112 -10.90 2.01 -9.48
C LEU A 112 -10.86 3.47 -9.02
N SER A 113 -12.02 4.03 -8.73
CA SER A 113 -12.16 5.41 -8.29
C SER A 113 -12.74 5.49 -6.87
N GLU A 114 -12.18 6.32 -6.00
CA GLU A 114 -12.73 6.53 -4.66
C GLU A 114 -12.53 7.94 -4.10
N VAL A 115 -13.29 8.23 -3.04
CA VAL A 115 -13.18 9.47 -2.26
C VAL A 115 -12.61 9.13 -0.89
N GLY A 116 -11.53 9.79 -0.51
CA GLY A 116 -10.92 9.68 0.81
C GLY A 116 -9.48 10.21 0.84
N SER A 117 -9.01 10.52 2.04
CA SER A 117 -7.64 10.98 2.28
C SER A 117 -6.60 9.93 1.86
N GLY A 118 -5.47 10.40 1.33
CA GLY A 118 -4.30 9.58 1.01
C GLY A 118 -3.63 8.95 2.24
N LEU A 119 -3.94 9.42 3.45
CA LEU A 119 -3.47 8.86 4.73
C LEU A 119 -4.31 7.66 5.20
N ASN A 120 -5.46 7.41 4.59
CA ASN A 120 -6.34 6.31 4.98
C ASN A 120 -6.03 5.04 4.20
N ASP A 121 -5.23 4.14 4.77
CA ASP A 121 -4.89 2.88 4.10
C ASP A 121 -6.05 1.88 4.04
N LYS A 122 -7.16 2.10 4.76
CA LYS A 122 -8.34 1.22 4.77
C LYS A 122 -9.35 1.53 3.66
N ARG A 123 -8.97 2.40 2.72
CA ARG A 123 -9.72 2.74 1.51
C ARG A 123 -10.12 1.51 0.72
N LYS A 124 -11.40 1.40 0.33
CA LYS A 124 -11.98 0.16 -0.20
C LYS A 124 -11.41 -0.20 -1.56
N GLN A 125 -11.26 0.79 -2.45
CA GLN A 125 -10.79 0.53 -3.81
C GLN A 125 -9.28 0.32 -3.83
N PHE A 126 -8.54 1.03 -2.98
CA PHE A 126 -7.12 0.81 -2.74
C PHE A 126 -6.85 -0.59 -2.18
N GLN A 127 -7.60 -1.05 -1.18
CA GLN A 127 -7.48 -2.42 -0.65
C GLN A 127 -7.84 -3.48 -1.72
N LYS A 128 -8.80 -3.18 -2.58
CA LYS A 128 -9.13 -4.05 -3.73
C LYS A 128 -7.96 -4.10 -4.73
N LEU A 129 -7.35 -2.96 -5.05
CA LEU A 129 -6.16 -2.88 -5.91
C LEU A 129 -5.02 -3.74 -5.36
N LEU A 130 -4.68 -3.60 -4.08
CA LEU A 130 -3.63 -4.39 -3.45
C LEU A 130 -3.89 -5.90 -3.58
N ARG A 131 -5.12 -6.35 -3.33
CA ARG A 131 -5.49 -7.77 -3.50
C ARG A 131 -5.33 -8.24 -4.94
N MET A 132 -5.70 -7.41 -5.92
CA MET A 132 -5.54 -7.74 -7.34
C MET A 132 -4.05 -7.85 -7.72
N VAL A 133 -3.19 -6.97 -7.19
CA VAL A 133 -1.73 -7.04 -7.38
C VAL A 133 -1.16 -8.31 -6.76
N LEU A 134 -1.50 -8.60 -5.50
CA LEU A 134 -1.04 -9.79 -4.78
C LEU A 134 -1.49 -11.10 -5.46
N ASN A 135 -2.63 -11.08 -6.16
CA ASN A 135 -3.14 -12.21 -6.95
C ASN A 135 -2.53 -12.30 -8.36
N ASN A 136 -1.54 -11.47 -8.71
CA ASN A 136 -0.94 -11.36 -10.04
C ASN A 136 -1.96 -11.07 -11.17
N GLU A 137 -3.05 -10.37 -10.85
CA GLU A 137 -4.10 -10.02 -11.83
C GLU A 137 -3.85 -8.71 -12.56
N VAL A 138 -2.87 -7.92 -12.11
CA VAL A 138 -2.61 -6.55 -12.59
C VAL A 138 -1.30 -6.52 -13.36
N SER A 139 -1.28 -5.84 -14.52
CA SER A 139 -0.04 -5.60 -15.27
C SER A 139 0.47 -4.18 -15.06
N ARG A 140 -0.42 -3.19 -15.21
CA ARG A 140 -0.06 -1.78 -15.05
C ARG A 140 -1.09 -1.06 -14.21
N ILE A 141 -0.62 -0.10 -13.41
CA ILE A 141 -1.45 0.78 -12.59
C ILE A 141 -1.21 2.20 -13.09
N PHE A 142 -2.24 2.85 -13.60
CA PHE A 142 -2.20 4.21 -14.10
C PHE A 142 -2.77 5.16 -13.05
N ILE A 143 -1.99 6.18 -12.71
CA ILE A 143 -2.36 7.23 -11.75
C ILE A 143 -1.92 8.59 -12.28
N THR A 144 -2.57 9.66 -11.82
CA THR A 144 -2.18 11.03 -12.20
C THR A 144 -0.94 11.50 -11.43
N TYR A 145 -0.88 11.17 -10.13
CA TYR A 145 0.18 11.54 -9.21
C TYR A 145 0.41 10.43 -8.17
N GLU A 146 1.63 10.34 -7.63
CA GLU A 146 2.00 9.33 -6.62
C GLU A 146 1.12 9.42 -5.36
N ASP A 147 0.78 10.64 -4.95
CA ASP A 147 -0.06 10.94 -3.78
C ASP A 147 -1.53 10.50 -3.95
N ARG A 148 -1.94 10.11 -5.17
CA ARG A 148 -3.27 9.52 -5.39
C ARG A 148 -3.33 8.13 -4.77
N LEU A 149 -2.28 7.32 -4.90
CA LEU A 149 -2.23 5.99 -4.27
C LEU A 149 -2.15 6.10 -2.76
N THR A 150 -1.17 6.85 -2.27
CA THR A 150 -0.91 7.01 -0.82
C THR A 150 -0.17 8.30 -0.55
N ARG A 151 -0.41 8.91 0.61
CA ARG A 151 0.36 10.09 1.04
C ARG A 151 1.76 9.71 1.55
N PHE A 152 1.94 8.49 2.07
CA PHE A 152 3.23 7.98 2.52
C PHE A 152 3.45 6.53 2.10
N GLY A 153 4.71 6.12 1.97
CA GLY A 153 5.05 4.73 1.66
C GLY A 153 4.81 4.34 0.20
N PHE A 154 4.80 5.31 -0.72
CA PHE A 154 4.72 5.04 -2.15
C PHE A 154 5.82 4.08 -2.61
N GLU A 155 7.05 4.26 -2.13
CA GLU A 155 8.17 3.38 -2.50
C GLU A 155 7.97 1.93 -2.05
N TYR A 156 7.38 1.71 -0.86
CA TYR A 156 7.03 0.35 -0.42
C TYR A 156 6.00 -0.31 -1.35
N LEU A 157 5.00 0.46 -1.80
CA LEU A 157 4.02 -0.02 -2.76
C LEU A 157 4.64 -0.29 -4.13
N ARG A 158 5.56 0.58 -4.57
CA ARG A 158 6.29 0.45 -5.83
C ARG A 158 7.09 -0.85 -5.86
N THR A 159 7.93 -1.09 -4.84
CA THR A 159 8.70 -2.33 -4.70
C THR A 159 7.80 -3.56 -4.67
N MET A 160 6.69 -3.52 -3.91
CA MET A 160 5.74 -4.63 -3.87
C MET A 160 5.10 -4.90 -5.24
N CYS A 161 4.71 -3.85 -5.97
CA CYS A 161 4.16 -4.00 -7.32
C CYS A 161 5.21 -4.60 -8.27
N GLU A 162 6.46 -4.14 -8.21
CA GLU A 162 7.56 -4.67 -9.03
C GLU A 162 7.83 -6.16 -8.79
N MET A 163 7.74 -6.63 -7.53
CA MET A 163 7.83 -8.05 -7.20
C MET A 163 6.72 -8.91 -7.82
N HIS A 164 5.56 -8.30 -8.10
CA HIS A 164 4.42 -8.92 -8.77
C HIS A 164 4.36 -8.57 -10.28
N GLU A 165 5.48 -8.11 -10.86
CA GLU A 165 5.60 -7.69 -12.26
C GLU A 165 4.57 -6.62 -12.67
N THR A 166 4.10 -5.83 -11.69
CA THR A 166 3.13 -4.76 -11.87
C THR A 166 3.85 -3.42 -11.95
N LYS A 167 3.64 -2.66 -13.04
CA LYS A 167 4.26 -1.35 -13.22
C LYS A 167 3.31 -0.23 -12.82
N ILE A 168 3.78 0.72 -12.02
CA ILE A 168 3.03 1.95 -11.72
C ILE A 168 3.45 3.05 -12.72
N ILE A 169 2.49 3.58 -13.47
CA ILE A 169 2.67 4.61 -14.49
C ILE A 169 2.00 5.89 -14.00
N VAL A 170 2.81 6.94 -13.83
CA VAL A 170 2.35 8.26 -13.41
C VAL A 170 2.20 9.16 -14.64
N VAL A 171 0.97 9.58 -14.93
CA VAL A 171 0.63 10.46 -16.05
C VAL A 171 0.25 11.83 -15.49
N LYS A 172 1.17 12.78 -15.55
CA LYS A 172 1.00 14.10 -14.92
C LYS A 172 -0.02 14.96 -15.67
N ASP A 173 -1.04 15.44 -14.95
CA ASP A 173 -2.05 16.37 -15.44
C ASP A 173 -1.75 17.80 -14.97
N VAL A 174 -1.28 18.67 -15.87
CA VAL A 174 -0.67 19.97 -15.56
C VAL A 174 -1.66 20.96 -14.90
N ASP A 175 -2.97 20.73 -15.02
CA ASP A 175 -4.01 21.71 -14.67
C ASP A 175 -4.53 21.61 -13.21
N VAL A 176 -4.09 20.62 -12.41
CA VAL A 176 -4.74 20.27 -11.12
C VAL A 176 -4.03 20.82 -9.86
N LYS A 177 -2.99 21.67 -10.01
CA LYS A 177 -2.11 22.09 -8.88
C LYS A 177 -2.85 22.67 -7.67
N LYS A 178 -3.88 23.50 -7.88
CA LYS A 178 -4.56 24.24 -6.81
C LYS A 178 -5.33 23.31 -5.83
N SER A 179 -5.77 22.15 -6.30
CA SER A 179 -6.45 21.15 -5.48
C SER A 179 -5.49 20.36 -4.59
N ILE A 180 -4.23 20.19 -5.01
CA ILE A 180 -3.25 19.35 -4.31
C ILE A 180 -2.82 20.01 -2.99
N GLU A 181 -2.61 21.32 -2.98
CA GLU A 181 -2.22 22.09 -1.80
C GLU A 181 -3.26 22.01 -0.68
N GLN A 182 -4.55 22.16 -1.02
CA GLN A 182 -5.65 22.05 -0.06
C GLN A 182 -5.72 20.66 0.56
N GLU A 183 -5.61 19.61 -0.26
CA GLU A 183 -5.59 18.24 0.24
C GLU A 183 -4.38 17.97 1.16
N LEU A 184 -3.23 18.56 0.86
CA LEU A 184 -2.03 18.41 1.68
C LEU A 184 -2.22 19.04 3.06
N MET A 185 -2.84 20.22 3.10
CA MET A 185 -3.14 20.91 4.36
C MET A 185 -4.14 20.12 5.20
N GLU A 186 -5.21 19.59 4.60
CA GLU A 186 -6.19 18.72 5.28
C GLU A 186 -5.53 17.46 5.88
N ASP A 187 -4.59 16.85 5.15
CA ASP A 187 -3.85 15.68 5.62
C ASP A 187 -2.91 16.02 6.79
N ILE A 188 -2.19 17.15 6.72
CA ILE A 188 -1.34 17.63 7.82
C ILE A 188 -2.18 17.91 9.06
N MET A 189 -3.31 18.61 8.91
CA MET A 189 -4.24 18.89 10.00
C MET A 189 -4.78 17.61 10.64
N SER A 190 -5.12 16.61 9.82
CA SER A 190 -5.57 15.30 10.29
C SER A 190 -4.50 14.56 11.09
N LEU A 191 -3.23 14.63 10.65
CA LEU A 191 -2.09 14.08 11.38
C LEU A 191 -1.90 14.80 12.72
N MET A 192 -1.87 16.14 12.71
CA MET A 192 -1.74 16.94 13.93
C MET A 192 -2.83 16.64 14.93
N ALA A 193 -4.10 16.55 14.49
CA ALA A 193 -5.22 16.17 15.34
C ALA A 193 -5.05 14.76 15.93
N SER A 194 -4.57 13.80 15.14
CA SER A 194 -4.29 12.43 15.60
C SER A 194 -3.19 12.39 16.66
N PHE A 195 -2.09 13.11 16.44
CA PHE A 195 -1.00 13.20 17.41
C PHE A 195 -1.42 13.92 18.68
N SER A 196 -2.09 15.07 18.57
CA SER A 196 -2.65 15.79 19.72
C SER A 196 -3.60 14.90 20.52
N GLY A 197 -4.54 14.21 19.86
CA GLY A 197 -5.44 13.27 20.52
C GLY A 197 -4.73 12.13 21.24
N LYS A 198 -3.66 11.56 20.64
CA LYS A 198 -2.82 10.53 21.28
C LYS A 198 -2.03 11.10 22.46
N LEU A 199 -1.44 12.28 22.33
CA LEU A 199 -0.68 12.95 23.40
C LEU A 199 -1.59 13.29 24.59
N TYR A 200 -2.78 13.83 24.35
CA TYR A 200 -3.78 14.05 25.40
C TYR A 200 -4.29 12.73 25.99
N GLY A 201 -4.45 11.68 25.19
CA GLY A 201 -4.78 10.33 25.65
C GLY A 201 -3.71 9.76 26.59
N ILE A 202 -2.43 9.95 26.27
CA ILE A 202 -1.28 9.54 27.09
C ILE A 202 -1.21 10.37 28.38
N ARG A 203 -1.40 11.69 28.31
CA ARG A 203 -1.45 12.58 29.49
C ARG A 203 -2.63 12.25 30.41
N SER A 204 -3.81 11.94 29.86
CA SER A 204 -4.97 11.51 30.65
C SER A 204 -4.76 10.13 31.30
N LYS A 205 -4.06 9.20 30.65
CA LYS A 205 -3.67 7.92 31.26
C LYS A 205 -2.62 8.11 32.36
N LYS A 206 -1.61 8.96 32.15
CA LYS A 206 -0.63 9.34 33.20
C LYS A 206 -1.32 10.02 34.39
N ASN A 207 -2.23 10.96 34.15
CA ASN A 207 -3.01 11.62 35.19
C ASN A 207 -3.96 10.67 35.93
N LYS A 208 -4.56 9.68 35.25
CA LYS A 208 -5.33 8.63 35.92
C LYS A 208 -4.48 7.67 36.75
N ILE A 209 -3.21 7.46 36.38
CA ILE A 209 -2.26 6.66 37.16
C ILE A 209 -1.81 7.44 38.42
N THR A 210 -1.66 8.76 38.34
CA THR A 210 -1.40 9.63 39.50
C THR A 210 -2.67 9.88 40.36
N GLU A 211 -3.85 10.02 39.77
CA GLU A 211 -5.15 10.12 40.48
C GLU A 211 -5.54 8.80 41.16
N LYS A 212 -5.12 7.64 40.63
CA LYS A 212 -5.23 6.37 41.38
C LYS A 212 -4.34 6.32 42.63
N LYS A 213 -3.35 7.22 42.77
CA LYS A 213 -2.57 7.44 44.00
C LYS A 213 -3.10 8.59 44.87
N GLY A 214 -4.15 9.30 44.44
CA GLY A 214 -4.79 10.35 45.22
C GLY A 214 -6.17 10.70 44.64
N LYS A 215 -7.23 10.30 45.34
CA LYS A 215 -8.62 10.68 44.99
C LYS A 215 -8.73 12.19 44.76
N ILE A 216 -9.40 12.60 43.69
CA ILE A 216 -10.57 13.52 43.68
C ILE A 216 -11.16 13.55 42.25
N ASP A 217 -12.49 13.46 42.18
CA ASP A 217 -13.33 13.58 41.00
C ASP A 217 -13.24 14.96 40.32
N GLY A 218 -13.30 14.97 38.98
CA GLY A 218 -13.74 16.17 38.24
C GLY A 218 -13.08 16.38 36.88
N ASN A 219 -13.39 15.58 35.86
CA ASN A 219 -13.10 16.03 34.48
C ASN A 219 -13.89 15.30 33.37
N LYS A 220 -15.22 15.42 33.36
CA LYS A 220 -16.06 15.02 32.22
C LYS A 220 -16.42 16.19 31.27
N GLY A 221 -16.14 17.45 31.65
CA GLY A 221 -16.50 18.64 30.88
C GLY A 221 -15.52 19.04 29.77
N ASN A 222 -14.21 18.97 30.02
CA ASN A 222 -13.21 19.57 29.10
C ASN A 222 -12.96 18.80 27.80
N LYS A 223 -13.31 17.51 27.74
CA LYS A 223 -13.10 16.69 26.53
C LYS A 223 -14.04 17.06 25.38
N LYS A 224 -15.23 17.59 25.68
CA LYS A 224 -16.26 17.89 24.66
C LYS A 224 -15.97 19.20 23.94
N ILE A 225 -15.62 20.23 24.72
CA ILE A 225 -15.38 21.61 24.26
C ILE A 225 -14.22 21.69 23.25
N VAL A 226 -13.11 20.99 23.54
CA VAL A 226 -11.92 21.04 22.66
C VAL A 226 -12.13 20.23 21.38
N THR A 227 -12.85 19.10 21.44
CA THR A 227 -13.19 18.34 20.23
C THR A 227 -14.23 19.02 19.34
N GLU A 228 -15.03 19.93 19.89
CA GLU A 228 -15.95 20.79 19.13
C GLU A 228 -15.20 21.98 18.51
N HIS A 229 -14.34 22.68 19.25
CA HIS A 229 -13.51 23.76 18.68
C HIS A 229 -12.52 23.29 17.61
N LEU A 230 -11.90 22.11 17.79
CA LEU A 230 -10.98 21.54 16.80
C LEU A 230 -11.67 21.13 15.48
N LYS A 231 -12.99 20.93 15.50
CA LYS A 231 -13.79 20.63 14.29
C LYS A 231 -14.17 21.87 13.50
N GLU A 232 -14.03 23.06 14.08
CA GLU A 232 -14.41 24.33 13.46
C GLU A 232 -13.22 25.05 12.81
N LEU A 233 -11.99 24.62 13.08
CA LEU A 233 -10.77 25.16 12.47
C LEU A 233 -10.67 24.77 11.00
N ARG A 234 -10.68 25.77 10.11
CA ARG A 234 -10.64 25.59 8.65
C ARG A 234 -9.35 26.13 8.03
N THR A 235 -8.54 26.87 8.77
CA THR A 235 -7.29 27.47 8.26
C THR A 235 -6.13 27.43 9.27
N VAL A 236 -4.89 27.54 8.78
CA VAL A 236 -3.67 27.61 9.60
C VAL A 236 -3.65 28.89 10.44
N ASP A 237 -4.19 29.99 9.90
CA ASP A 237 -4.28 31.29 10.59
C ASP A 237 -5.14 31.21 11.87
N GLU A 238 -6.24 30.46 11.86
CA GLU A 238 -7.10 30.26 13.05
C GLU A 238 -6.42 29.41 14.15
N LEU A 239 -5.45 28.57 13.78
CA LEU A 239 -4.62 27.81 14.72
C LEU A 239 -3.49 28.64 15.31
N GLU A 240 -2.92 29.52 14.50
CA GLU A 240 -1.94 30.51 14.94
C GLU A 240 -2.55 31.52 15.91
N ASP A 241 -3.81 31.92 15.71
CA ASP A 241 -4.55 32.78 16.63
C ASP A 241 -4.91 32.09 17.97
N LEU A 242 -5.13 30.77 17.97
CA LEU A 242 -5.52 30.02 19.18
C LEU A 242 -4.31 29.66 20.06
N ILE A 243 -3.18 29.30 19.44
CA ILE A 243 -2.00 28.77 20.14
C ILE A 243 -0.89 29.83 20.24
N GLY A 244 -0.89 30.82 19.34
CA GLY A 244 0.17 31.81 19.16
C GLY A 244 1.28 31.26 18.26
N LYS A 245 1.62 32.01 17.19
CA LYS A 245 2.71 31.69 16.23
C LYS A 245 3.99 31.24 16.92
N GLU A 246 4.38 31.95 17.97
CA GLU A 246 5.61 31.67 18.73
C GLU A 246 5.55 30.33 19.45
N LYS A 247 4.42 29.95 20.07
CA LYS A 247 4.28 28.67 20.79
C LYS A 247 4.17 27.48 19.86
N LEU A 248 3.54 27.64 18.70
CA LEU A 248 3.52 26.61 17.66
C LEU A 248 4.94 26.38 17.11
N ALA A 249 5.66 27.46 16.78
CA ALA A 249 7.06 27.38 16.36
C ALA A 249 7.95 26.78 17.45
N GLN A 250 7.78 27.17 18.72
CA GLN A 250 8.51 26.59 19.86
C GLN A 250 8.22 25.10 20.03
N PHE A 251 6.96 24.68 19.89
CA PHE A 251 6.56 23.28 19.98
C PHE A 251 7.18 22.43 18.86
N PHE A 252 7.25 22.97 17.63
CA PHE A 252 7.92 22.30 16.52
C PHE A 252 9.44 22.24 16.71
N VAL A 253 10.06 23.33 17.16
CA VAL A 253 11.51 23.42 17.37
C VAL A 253 11.96 22.55 18.54
N GLU A 254 11.27 22.58 19.68
CA GLU A 254 11.57 21.73 20.84
C GLU A 254 11.42 20.25 20.49
N HIS A 255 10.38 19.88 19.77
CA HIS A 255 10.15 18.48 19.40
C HIS A 255 11.15 17.98 18.34
N TYR A 256 11.60 18.84 17.41
CA TYR A 256 12.66 18.49 16.47
C TYR A 256 14.01 18.34 17.19
N LEU A 257 14.32 19.21 18.17
CA LEU A 257 15.55 19.17 18.94
C LEU A 257 15.61 17.99 19.93
N GLU A 258 14.47 17.57 20.50
CA GLU A 258 14.40 16.34 21.30
C GLU A 258 14.65 15.09 20.45
N LYS A 259 14.12 15.05 19.23
CA LYS A 259 14.33 13.93 18.30
C LYS A 259 15.78 13.81 17.82
N VAL A 260 16.41 14.94 17.49
CA VAL A 260 17.82 14.98 17.09
C VAL A 260 18.75 14.55 18.23
N LYS A 261 18.34 14.72 19.50
CA LYS A 261 19.09 14.20 20.66
C LYS A 261 18.88 12.70 20.91
N GLU A 262 17.71 12.14 20.58
CA GLU A 262 17.45 10.69 20.67
C GLU A 262 18.14 9.88 19.55
N ASP A 263 18.37 10.49 18.38
CA ASP A 263 19.01 9.83 17.21
C ASP A 263 20.57 9.82 17.26
N LEU A 264 21.19 10.42 18.28
CA LEU A 264 22.62 10.23 18.58
C LEU A 264 22.78 9.08 19.59
N LEU A 265 22.58 7.85 19.12
CA LEU A 265 23.15 6.67 19.78
C LEU A 265 24.67 6.79 19.67
N GLU A 266 25.36 6.84 20.81
CA GLU A 266 26.80 6.57 20.84
C GLU A 266 27.04 5.20 20.17
N PRO A 267 28.00 5.08 19.25
CA PRO A 267 28.22 3.83 18.56
C PRO A 267 28.66 2.74 19.55
N ASP A 268 27.89 1.65 19.62
CA ASP A 268 28.27 0.36 20.22
C ASP A 268 29.42 -0.26 19.38
N PHE A 269 30.63 0.26 19.55
CA PHE A 269 31.84 -0.42 19.09
C PHE A 269 32.77 -0.59 20.29
N ASP A 270 32.95 -1.84 20.70
CA ASP A 270 33.98 -2.23 21.66
C ASP A 270 35.36 -2.07 20.99
N THR A 271 36.13 -1.07 21.43
CA THR A 271 37.43 -0.73 20.82
C THR A 271 38.51 -1.80 21.04
N GLU A 272 38.28 -2.81 21.87
CA GLU A 272 39.23 -3.92 22.07
C GLU A 272 39.19 -4.98 20.96
N ASP A 273 38.10 -5.09 20.19
CA ASP A 273 37.96 -6.12 19.13
C ASP A 273 38.59 -5.71 17.78
N ILE A 274 39.15 -4.49 17.68
CA ILE A 274 39.81 -3.99 16.45
C ILE A 274 41.35 -4.11 16.52
N MET A 275 41.92 -4.53 17.66
CA MET A 275 43.37 -4.74 17.81
C MET A 275 43.80 -6.21 18.05
N LYS A 276 43.08 -7.18 17.47
CA LYS A 276 43.55 -8.56 17.24
C LYS A 276 43.35 -8.97 15.80
#